data_AF-A0A7S3DYY6-F1
#
_entry.id   AF-A0A7S3DYY6-F1
#
_cell.length_a   1.000
_cell.length_b   1.000
_cell.length_c   1.000
_cell.angle_alpha   90.00
_cell.angle_beta   90.00
_cell.angle_gamma   90.00
#
_symmetry.space_group_name_H-M   'P 1'
#
loop_
_entity.id
_entity.type
_entity.pdbx_description
1 polymer ?
#
loop_
_entity_poly.entity_id
_entity_poly.type
_entity_poly.pdbx_seq_one_letter_code
_entity_poly.pdbx_strand_id
1 'polypeptide(L)'
;AVPLTSKSSTSAMTPGTTTPGAVTHAPADDAVTETQQPAPAPVEVKEGLARVLIPEGNKVFYNKAQVNNRDLSVAALRCFARTREEEWHAGTSSAAKRASRFAAGDAKNRALEETPDLEEEAALSIGKERMDAVLAAPPPPMSVIEAMAASGLRSIRYAKEVRDVGSIVATELVPTAAESIAENATLSGVSLRPPREDGQPRGALDDPETMTQESKREAFIDVRTADCRLAMLAHNAAFDVVDLDPYGSPAPFLDSAVQAVSDNGLLCVTATDMAVLCGNNAEVCWSKYGSYPIH
;
A
#
# COMPACT_ATOMS: atom_id res chain seq x y z
N ALA A 1 -40.13 -40.99 14.03
CA ALA A 1 -41.43 -40.95 14.73
C ALA A 1 -41.18 -41.02 16.23
N VAL A 2 -41.29 -39.88 16.91
CA VAL A 2 -41.16 -39.73 18.37
C VAL A 2 -42.43 -38.96 18.79
N PRO A 3 -43.26 -39.45 19.72
CA PRO A 3 -44.55 -38.80 19.97
C PRO A 3 -44.40 -37.63 20.93
N LEU A 4 -44.84 -36.46 20.45
CA LEU A 4 -45.14 -35.25 21.23
C LEU A 4 -46.39 -35.48 22.08
N THR A 5 -46.30 -35.29 23.40
CA THR A 5 -47.47 -35.22 24.28
C THR A 5 -47.87 -33.77 24.51
N SER A 6 -49.03 -33.40 23.99
CA SER A 6 -49.73 -32.14 24.27
C SER A 6 -50.48 -32.22 25.61
N LYS A 7 -50.51 -31.11 26.34
CA LYS A 7 -51.53 -30.86 27.36
C LYS A 7 -52.08 -29.45 27.17
N SER A 8 -53.33 -29.40 26.71
CA SER A 8 -54.22 -28.25 26.71
C SER A 8 -54.86 -28.08 28.09
N SER A 9 -54.99 -26.85 28.57
CA SER A 9 -56.01 -26.50 29.55
C SER A 9 -56.67 -25.18 29.17
N THR A 10 -57.90 -25.30 28.71
CA THR A 10 -58.88 -24.23 28.51
C THR A 10 -59.42 -23.73 29.84
N SER A 11 -59.60 -22.42 29.99
CA SER A 11 -60.63 -21.87 30.86
C SER A 11 -61.20 -20.60 30.22
N ALA A 12 -62.51 -20.62 29.98
CA ALA A 12 -63.29 -19.51 29.46
C ALA A 12 -64.02 -18.83 30.62
N MET A 13 -63.98 -17.50 30.68
CA MET A 13 -64.98 -16.70 31.40
C MET A 13 -65.32 -15.44 30.60
N THR A 14 -66.60 -15.08 30.73
CA THR A 14 -67.50 -14.23 29.94
C THR A 14 -67.23 -12.71 29.96
N PRO A 15 -67.87 -11.90 29.08
CA PRO A 15 -67.48 -10.53 28.79
C PRO A 15 -68.14 -9.51 29.73
N GLY A 16 -67.36 -8.52 30.17
CA GLY A 16 -67.83 -7.33 30.89
C GLY A 16 -67.58 -6.07 30.06
N THR A 17 -68.65 -5.33 29.78
CA THR A 17 -68.67 -4.07 29.02
C THR A 17 -68.50 -2.89 29.98
N THR A 18 -67.48 -2.05 29.82
CA THR A 18 -67.44 -0.68 30.36
C THR A 18 -66.57 0.26 29.52
N THR A 19 -67.24 1.32 29.04
CA THR A 19 -66.88 2.67 28.53
C THR A 19 -65.39 3.13 28.41
N PRO A 20 -65.05 3.93 27.37
CA PRO A 20 -63.67 4.38 27.13
C PRO A 20 -63.30 5.60 27.99
N GLY A 21 -62.25 5.45 28.82
CA GLY A 21 -61.58 6.55 29.51
C GLY A 21 -60.50 7.17 28.62
N ALA A 22 -60.46 8.50 28.59
CA ALA A 22 -59.53 9.30 27.80
C ALA A 22 -58.06 8.97 28.14
N VAL A 23 -57.26 8.68 27.11
CA VAL A 23 -55.82 8.50 27.20
C VAL A 23 -55.17 9.88 27.15
N THR A 24 -54.67 10.36 28.29
CA THR A 24 -53.74 11.50 28.34
C THR A 24 -52.33 10.97 28.06
N HIS A 25 -51.80 11.24 26.87
CA HIS A 25 -50.37 11.06 26.59
C HIS A 25 -49.58 12.13 27.35
N ALA A 26 -48.88 11.73 28.41
CA ALA A 26 -47.73 12.49 28.89
C ALA A 26 -46.52 12.17 27.99
N PRO A 27 -45.70 13.15 27.58
CA PRO A 27 -44.47 12.86 26.85
C PRO A 27 -43.47 12.28 27.85
N ALA A 28 -43.02 11.05 27.60
CA ALA A 28 -41.86 10.49 28.28
C ALA A 28 -40.61 11.03 27.56
N ASP A 29 -40.16 12.22 27.96
CA ASP A 29 -38.79 12.67 27.71
C ASP A 29 -37.88 12.08 28.80
N ASP A 30 -37.62 10.78 28.70
CA ASP A 30 -36.44 10.20 29.34
C ASP A 30 -35.37 10.06 28.26
N ALA A 31 -34.67 11.17 28.00
CA ALA A 31 -33.39 11.15 27.33
C ALA A 31 -32.40 10.39 28.24
N VAL A 32 -32.37 9.07 28.11
CA VAL A 32 -31.28 8.25 28.63
C VAL A 32 -30.04 8.71 27.87
N THR A 33 -29.29 9.62 28.50
CA THR A 33 -27.91 9.90 28.12
C THR A 33 -27.14 8.63 28.45
N GLU A 34 -27.07 7.74 27.47
CA GLU A 34 -26.15 6.61 27.47
C GLU A 34 -24.76 7.22 27.58
N THR A 35 -24.25 7.24 28.81
CA THR A 35 -22.87 7.65 29.09
C THR A 35 -22.01 6.60 28.43
N GLN A 36 -21.58 6.87 27.19
CA GLN A 36 -20.58 6.06 26.52
C GLN A 36 -19.37 6.02 27.44
N GLN A 37 -19.16 4.86 28.05
CA GLN A 37 -17.96 4.55 28.78
C GLN A 37 -16.79 4.88 27.85
N PRO A 38 -15.78 5.66 28.29
CA PRO A 38 -14.69 6.06 27.41
C PRO A 38 -14.11 4.81 26.76
N ALA A 39 -13.99 4.83 25.44
CA ALA A 39 -13.40 3.73 24.70
C ALA A 39 -12.06 3.37 25.38
N PRO A 40 -11.82 2.09 25.67
CA PRO A 40 -10.64 1.71 26.40
C PRO A 40 -9.38 2.06 25.58
N ALA A 41 -8.28 2.30 26.29
CA ALA A 41 -7.11 2.95 25.72
C ALA A 41 -6.46 2.09 24.60
N PRO A 42 -6.00 2.72 23.50
CA PRO A 42 -5.30 2.00 22.44
C PRO A 42 -4.01 1.34 22.96
N VAL A 43 -3.67 0.19 22.39
CA VAL A 43 -2.46 -0.57 22.75
C VAL A 43 -1.31 -0.15 21.84
N GLU A 44 -0.19 0.28 22.43
CA GLU A 44 1.04 0.56 21.69
C GLU A 44 1.76 -0.74 21.30
N VAL A 45 2.08 -0.88 20.02
CA VAL A 45 2.88 -1.96 19.46
C VAL A 45 4.17 -1.37 18.89
N LYS A 46 5.30 -1.99 19.25
CA LYS A 46 6.61 -1.71 18.67
C LYS A 46 7.08 -2.90 17.86
N GLU A 47 7.38 -2.68 16.59
CA GLU A 47 7.95 -3.69 15.70
C GLU A 47 8.98 -3.04 14.78
N GLY A 48 10.20 -3.59 14.77
CA GLY A 48 11.31 -2.96 14.08
C GLY A 48 11.53 -1.52 14.57
N LEU A 49 11.58 -0.56 13.64
CA LEU A 49 11.69 0.87 13.96
C LEU A 49 10.33 1.58 14.05
N ALA A 50 9.23 0.86 13.82
CA ALA A 50 7.87 1.40 13.84
C ALA A 50 7.27 1.35 15.26
N ARG A 51 6.44 2.35 15.55
CA ARG A 51 5.58 2.43 16.73
C ARG A 51 4.18 2.78 16.29
N VAL A 52 3.22 1.91 16.60
CA VAL A 52 1.83 2.07 16.16
C VAL A 52 0.89 1.90 17.35
N LEU A 53 -0.24 2.60 17.32
CA LEU A 53 -1.36 2.42 18.22
C LEU A 53 -2.39 1.54 17.53
N ILE A 54 -2.79 0.47 18.22
CA ILE A 54 -3.84 -0.43 17.78
C ILE A 54 -5.07 -0.19 18.66
N PRO A 55 -6.20 0.30 18.11
CA PRO A 55 -7.43 0.47 18.86
C PRO A 55 -7.94 -0.86 19.40
N GLU A 56 -8.46 -0.86 20.63
CA GLU A 56 -9.06 -2.06 21.21
C GLU A 56 -10.32 -2.51 20.42
N GLY A 57 -10.53 -3.83 20.36
CA GLY A 57 -11.67 -4.41 19.65
C GLY A 57 -11.42 -4.72 18.17
N ASN A 58 -10.16 -4.84 17.73
CA ASN A 58 -9.78 -5.18 16.35
C ASN A 58 -10.37 -4.25 15.26
N LYS A 59 -10.69 -2.99 15.61
CA LYS A 59 -11.15 -2.00 14.62
C LYS A 59 -10.12 -1.76 13.52
N VAL A 60 -8.85 -1.94 13.86
CA VAL A 60 -7.71 -1.96 12.94
C VAL A 60 -6.92 -3.23 13.21
N PHE A 61 -6.58 -3.97 12.17
CA PHE A 61 -5.95 -5.27 12.34
C PHE A 61 -4.48 -5.19 12.70
N TYR A 62 -4.08 -6.03 13.66
CA TYR A 62 -2.69 -6.37 13.92
C TYR A 62 -2.58 -7.85 14.29
N ASN A 63 -1.58 -8.53 13.72
CA ASN A 63 -1.28 -9.92 14.05
C ASN A 63 0.20 -10.09 14.40
N LYS A 64 0.46 -10.57 15.62
CA LYS A 64 1.82 -10.86 16.11
C LYS A 64 2.49 -12.02 15.37
N ALA A 65 1.73 -12.95 14.81
CA ALA A 65 2.29 -14.04 14.00
C ALA A 65 2.89 -13.55 12.66
N GLN A 66 2.52 -12.35 12.22
CA GLN A 66 2.95 -11.75 10.96
C GLN A 66 4.24 -10.92 11.09
N VAL A 67 4.88 -10.85 12.27
CA VAL A 67 6.16 -10.13 12.47
C VAL A 67 7.22 -10.65 11.49
N ASN A 68 7.37 -11.98 11.38
CA ASN A 68 8.35 -12.59 10.48
C ASN A 68 8.04 -12.33 9.00
N ASN A 69 6.76 -12.25 8.62
CA ASN A 69 6.37 -11.91 7.26
C ASN A 69 6.80 -10.47 6.94
N ARG A 70 6.55 -9.52 7.86
CA ARG A 70 6.96 -8.12 7.70
C ARG A 70 8.48 -7.94 7.70
N ASP A 71 9.21 -8.68 8.54
CA ASP A 71 10.68 -8.72 8.50
C ASP A 71 11.20 -9.23 7.15
N LEU A 72 10.57 -10.28 6.61
CA LEU A 72 10.91 -10.82 5.29
C LEU A 72 10.64 -9.79 4.19
N SER A 73 9.52 -9.07 4.24
CA SER A 73 9.24 -8.02 3.26
C SER A 73 10.26 -6.89 3.32
N VAL A 74 10.64 -6.40 4.51
CA VAL A 74 11.72 -5.40 4.66
C VAL A 74 13.04 -5.92 4.07
N ALA A 75 13.39 -7.19 4.33
CA ALA A 75 14.57 -7.81 3.76
C ALA A 75 14.51 -7.91 2.23
N ALA A 76 13.36 -8.30 1.67
CA ALA A 76 13.13 -8.38 0.23
C ALA A 76 13.28 -7.01 -0.45
N LEU A 77 12.67 -5.96 0.10
CA LEU A 77 12.81 -4.59 -0.42
C LEU A 77 14.25 -4.10 -0.37
N ARG A 78 15.00 -4.41 0.69
CA ARG A 78 16.44 -4.07 0.78
C ARG A 78 17.27 -4.81 -0.25
N CYS A 79 16.94 -6.07 -0.55
CA CYS A 79 17.62 -6.83 -1.62
C CYS A 79 17.29 -6.25 -2.99
N PHE A 80 16.00 -5.98 -3.24
CA PHE A 80 15.54 -5.39 -4.49
C PHE A 80 16.16 -4.01 -4.74
N ALA A 81 16.28 -3.16 -3.71
CA ALA A 81 16.93 -1.87 -3.84
C ALA A 81 18.39 -1.98 -4.32
N ARG A 82 19.15 -2.98 -3.82
CA ARG A 82 20.51 -3.25 -4.31
C ARG A 82 20.53 -3.74 -5.75
N THR A 83 19.63 -4.67 -6.11
CA THR A 83 19.50 -5.13 -7.49
C THR A 83 19.19 -3.98 -8.44
N ARG A 84 18.27 -3.09 -8.05
CA ARG A 84 17.88 -1.91 -8.82
C ARG A 84 19.03 -0.92 -8.99
N GLU A 85 19.87 -0.72 -7.97
CA GLU A 85 21.09 0.10 -8.06
C GLU A 85 22.12 -0.51 -9.01
N GLU A 86 22.36 -1.82 -8.93
CA GLU A 86 23.25 -2.56 -9.84
C GLU A 86 22.78 -2.47 -11.31
N GLU A 87 21.48 -2.69 -11.54
CA GLU A 87 20.84 -2.60 -12.86
C GLU A 87 20.88 -1.17 -13.40
N TRP A 88 20.63 -0.17 -12.55
CA TRP A 88 20.73 1.24 -12.90
C TRP A 88 22.13 1.56 -13.42
N HIS A 89 23.19 1.22 -12.69
CA HIS A 89 24.56 1.49 -13.13
C HIS A 89 24.97 0.69 -14.38
N ALA A 90 24.49 -0.56 -14.52
CA ALA A 90 24.76 -1.38 -15.70
C ALA A 90 24.05 -0.87 -16.97
N GLY A 91 22.77 -0.50 -16.86
CA GLY A 91 21.96 0.04 -17.95
C GLY A 91 22.45 1.41 -18.40
N THR A 92 22.80 2.26 -17.44
CA THR A 92 23.39 3.59 -17.63
C THR A 92 24.74 3.51 -18.35
N SER A 93 25.60 2.58 -17.95
CA SER A 93 26.87 2.29 -18.66
C SER A 93 26.64 1.81 -20.11
N SER A 94 25.60 1.00 -20.34
CA SER A 94 25.26 0.47 -21.67
C SER A 94 24.67 1.54 -22.59
N ALA A 95 23.82 2.43 -22.06
CA ALA A 95 23.27 3.58 -22.76
C ALA A 95 24.36 4.59 -23.13
N ALA A 96 25.28 4.92 -22.19
CA ALA A 96 26.45 5.76 -22.44
C ALA A 96 27.33 5.20 -23.57
N LYS A 97 27.53 3.88 -23.61
CA LYS A 97 28.32 3.20 -24.64
C LYS A 97 27.64 3.18 -26.02
N ARG A 98 26.30 3.30 -26.09
CA ARG A 98 25.56 3.52 -27.34
C ARG A 98 25.62 4.98 -27.75
N ALA A 99 25.34 5.90 -26.83
CA ALA A 99 25.36 7.34 -27.10
C ALA A 99 26.73 7.81 -27.61
N SER A 100 27.82 7.36 -26.98
CA SER A 100 29.20 7.65 -27.44
C SER A 100 29.50 7.06 -28.83
N ARG A 101 28.96 5.88 -29.17
CA ARG A 101 29.09 5.30 -30.52
C ARG A 101 28.30 6.08 -31.58
N PHE A 102 27.10 6.55 -31.25
CA PHE A 102 26.32 7.42 -32.13
C PHE A 102 27.00 8.77 -32.33
N ALA A 103 27.46 9.43 -31.25
CA ALA A 103 28.18 10.69 -31.33
C ALA A 103 29.51 10.57 -32.10
N ALA A 104 30.26 9.48 -31.93
CA ALA A 104 31.47 9.23 -32.71
C ALA A 104 31.19 8.95 -34.19
N GLY A 105 30.05 8.32 -34.52
CA GLY A 105 29.60 8.13 -35.89
C GLY A 105 29.17 9.44 -36.56
N ASP A 106 28.46 10.29 -35.81
CA ASP A 106 27.96 11.58 -36.28
C ASP A 106 29.10 12.61 -36.45
N ALA A 107 30.03 12.67 -35.50
CA ALA A 107 31.25 13.49 -35.60
C ALA A 107 32.14 13.07 -36.78
N LYS A 108 32.16 11.79 -37.16
CA LYS A 108 32.91 11.30 -38.32
C LYS A 108 32.26 11.70 -39.65
N ASN A 109 30.95 11.87 -39.68
CA ASN A 109 30.23 12.42 -40.84
C ASN A 109 30.32 13.96 -40.90
N ARG A 110 30.34 14.63 -39.73
CA ARG A 110 30.36 16.10 -39.63
C ARG A 110 31.76 16.72 -39.74
N ALA A 111 32.83 15.97 -39.42
CA ALA A 111 34.23 16.40 -39.63
C ALA A 111 34.64 16.57 -41.12
N LEU A 112 33.71 16.34 -42.06
CA LEU A 112 33.86 16.69 -43.47
C LEU A 112 33.39 18.13 -43.79
N GLU A 113 32.71 18.82 -42.87
CA GLU A 113 32.26 20.21 -43.03
C GLU A 113 32.59 21.04 -41.77
N GLU A 114 33.63 21.88 -41.90
CA GLU A 114 34.09 23.00 -41.04
C GLU A 114 34.31 22.77 -39.52
N THR A 115 35.21 23.60 -38.96
CA THR A 115 35.60 23.57 -37.54
C THR A 115 34.49 24.14 -36.67
N PRO A 116 34.05 23.46 -35.60
CA PRO A 116 32.95 23.91 -34.76
C PRO A 116 33.30 25.22 -34.04
N ASP A 117 32.33 26.12 -33.97
CA ASP A 117 32.48 27.42 -33.32
C ASP A 117 32.54 27.28 -31.79
N LEU A 118 33.15 28.25 -31.10
CA LEU A 118 33.37 28.24 -29.64
C LEU A 118 32.07 28.08 -28.81
N GLU A 119 30.92 28.52 -29.34
CA GLU A 119 29.62 28.34 -28.70
C GLU A 119 29.12 26.90 -28.78
N GLU A 120 29.44 26.18 -29.86
CA GLU A 120 29.07 24.78 -30.06
C GLU A 120 29.94 23.85 -29.19
N GLU A 121 31.24 24.16 -29.03
CA GLU A 121 32.10 23.46 -28.07
C GLU A 121 31.63 23.63 -26.63
N ALA A 122 31.17 24.83 -26.24
CA ALA A 122 30.61 25.09 -24.91
C ALA A 122 29.28 24.35 -24.70
N ALA A 123 28.40 24.28 -25.70
CA ALA A 123 27.16 23.51 -25.63
C ALA A 123 27.42 21.99 -25.51
N LEU A 124 28.43 21.48 -26.23
CA LEU A 124 28.86 20.08 -26.12
C LEU A 124 29.46 19.76 -24.75
N SER A 125 30.26 20.67 -24.18
CA SER A 125 30.86 20.46 -22.86
C SER A 125 29.81 20.43 -21.76
N ILE A 126 28.84 21.35 -21.78
CA ILE A 126 27.68 21.38 -20.87
C ILE A 126 26.85 20.10 -21.03
N GLY A 127 26.60 19.66 -22.27
CA GLY A 127 25.89 18.42 -22.55
C GLY A 127 26.61 17.18 -22.02
N LYS A 128 27.94 17.15 -22.11
CA LYS A 128 28.78 16.07 -21.58
C LYS A 128 28.79 16.05 -20.06
N GLU A 129 28.97 17.19 -19.40
CA GLU A 129 28.92 17.29 -17.93
C GLU A 129 27.56 16.84 -17.38
N ARG A 130 26.47 17.26 -18.05
CA ARG A 130 25.10 16.84 -17.67
C ARG A 130 24.89 15.34 -17.87
N MET A 131 25.45 14.76 -18.93
CA MET A 131 25.41 13.33 -19.16
C MET A 131 26.21 12.58 -18.09
N ASP A 132 27.45 12.97 -17.84
CA ASP A 132 28.32 12.33 -16.85
C ASP A 132 27.70 12.38 -15.43
N ALA A 133 27.00 13.49 -15.10
CA ALA A 133 26.24 13.61 -13.86
C ALA A 133 25.04 12.65 -13.78
N VAL A 134 24.28 12.48 -14.88
CA VAL A 134 23.19 11.49 -14.96
C VAL A 134 23.74 10.06 -14.84
N LEU A 135 24.90 9.80 -15.44
CA LEU A 135 25.52 8.47 -15.40
C LEU A 135 26.06 8.10 -14.00
N ALA A 136 26.43 9.10 -13.21
CA ALA A 136 26.96 8.94 -11.85
C ALA A 136 25.87 8.99 -10.75
N ALA A 137 24.63 9.36 -11.09
CA ALA A 137 23.56 9.49 -10.11
C ALA A 137 23.04 8.12 -9.65
N PRO A 138 22.64 7.98 -8.37
CA PRO A 138 21.93 6.78 -7.90
C PRO A 138 20.56 6.68 -8.59
N PRO A 139 19.93 5.48 -8.60
CA PRO A 139 18.57 5.35 -9.12
C PRO A 139 17.61 6.28 -8.38
N PRO A 140 16.52 6.74 -9.05
CA PRO A 140 15.46 7.47 -8.37
C PRO A 140 14.90 6.62 -7.22
N PRO A 141 14.36 7.18 -6.13
CA PRO A 141 13.79 6.38 -5.05
C PRO A 141 12.64 5.50 -5.53
N MET A 142 12.42 4.39 -4.83
CA MET A 142 11.33 3.47 -5.12
C MET A 142 9.99 4.05 -4.69
N SER A 143 8.99 3.89 -5.55
CA SER A 143 7.58 4.02 -5.19
C SER A 143 7.00 2.67 -4.76
N VAL A 144 6.27 2.67 -3.64
CA VAL A 144 5.66 1.47 -3.06
C VAL A 144 4.16 1.68 -2.94
N ILE A 145 3.35 0.66 -3.20
CA ILE A 145 1.96 0.60 -2.75
C ILE A 145 1.76 -0.57 -1.78
N GLU A 146 1.27 -0.26 -0.59
CA GLU A 146 0.70 -1.24 0.35
C GLU A 146 -0.82 -1.28 0.10
N ALA A 147 -1.27 -2.33 -0.60
CA ALA A 147 -2.63 -2.43 -1.10
C ALA A 147 -3.68 -2.64 0.01
N MET A 148 -3.28 -3.08 1.20
CA MET A 148 -4.18 -3.35 2.33
C MET A 148 -3.48 -3.03 3.65
N ALA A 149 -3.32 -1.74 3.94
CA ALA A 149 -2.35 -1.30 4.94
C ALA A 149 -2.81 -1.47 6.40
N ALA A 150 -4.11 -1.60 6.66
CA ALA A 150 -4.69 -1.69 8.00
C ALA A 150 -4.15 -0.59 8.95
N SER A 151 -3.22 -0.92 9.85
CA SER A 151 -2.61 0.06 10.77
C SER A 151 -1.47 0.89 10.15
N GLY A 152 -1.05 0.57 8.92
CA GLY A 152 0.09 1.18 8.25
C GLY A 152 1.44 0.63 8.70
N LEU A 153 1.46 -0.47 9.45
CA LEU A 153 2.68 -0.96 10.08
C LEU A 153 3.76 -1.32 9.04
N ARG A 154 3.41 -1.96 7.91
CA ARG A 154 4.42 -2.26 6.87
C ARG A 154 4.90 -0.99 6.21
N SER A 155 4.01 -0.09 5.79
CA SER A 155 4.36 1.22 5.21
C SER A 155 5.35 1.98 6.10
N ILE A 156 5.08 2.06 7.40
CA ILE A 156 5.97 2.74 8.35
C ILE A 156 7.32 2.02 8.44
N ARG A 157 7.32 0.70 8.50
CA ARG A 157 8.57 -0.08 8.51
C ARG A 157 9.36 0.13 7.23
N TYR A 158 8.74 0.09 6.05
CA TYR A 158 9.40 0.37 4.77
C TYR A 158 10.03 1.77 4.77
N ALA A 159 9.27 2.80 5.16
CA ALA A 159 9.75 4.18 5.25
C ALA A 159 10.98 4.33 6.17
N LYS A 160 11.03 3.60 7.28
CA LYS A 160 12.08 3.77 8.29
C LYS A 160 13.29 2.87 8.04
N GLU A 161 13.05 1.67 7.53
CA GLU A 161 14.01 0.57 7.49
C GLU A 161 14.60 0.33 6.09
N VAL A 162 13.98 0.84 5.02
CA VAL A 162 14.48 0.75 3.64
C VAL A 162 14.91 2.14 3.17
N ARG A 163 16.21 2.31 2.90
CA ARG A 163 16.81 3.62 2.59
C ARG A 163 16.26 4.24 1.29
N ASP A 164 16.00 3.40 0.31
CA ASP A 164 15.75 3.85 -1.05
C ASP A 164 14.26 3.99 -1.38
N VAL A 165 13.38 3.83 -0.39
CA VAL A 165 11.95 4.13 -0.53
C VAL A 165 11.75 5.64 -0.45
N GLY A 166 11.13 6.23 -1.47
CA GLY A 166 10.79 7.65 -1.49
C GLY A 166 9.31 7.89 -1.16
N SER A 167 8.44 7.06 -1.74
CA SER A 167 6.99 7.23 -1.65
C SER A 167 6.30 5.92 -1.32
N ILE A 168 5.30 6.00 -0.44
CA ILE A 168 4.46 4.85 -0.10
C ILE A 168 3.00 5.27 -0.18
N VAL A 169 2.24 4.62 -1.05
CA VAL A 169 0.77 4.72 -1.05
C VAL A 169 0.23 3.63 -0.12
N ALA A 170 -0.35 4.03 1.01
CA ALA A 170 -0.95 3.12 1.97
C ALA A 170 -2.48 3.19 1.83
N THR A 171 -3.08 2.09 1.37
CA THR A 171 -4.53 2.08 1.08
C THR A 171 -5.33 1.30 2.12
N GLU A 172 -6.51 1.82 2.44
CA GLU A 172 -7.53 1.16 3.25
C GLU A 172 -8.91 1.50 2.68
N LEU A 173 -9.81 0.53 2.59
CA LEU A 173 -11.22 0.73 2.30
C LEU A 173 -11.98 1.47 3.42
N VAL A 174 -11.63 1.23 4.69
CA VAL A 174 -12.33 1.77 5.87
C VAL A 174 -11.73 3.12 6.29
N PRO A 175 -12.50 4.23 6.30
CA PRO A 175 -11.97 5.56 6.62
C PRO A 175 -11.27 5.65 7.98
N THR A 176 -11.83 5.04 9.01
CA THR A 176 -11.25 5.07 10.37
C THR A 176 -9.93 4.32 10.47
N ALA A 177 -9.72 3.30 9.63
CA ALA A 177 -8.45 2.60 9.56
C ALA A 177 -7.42 3.42 8.77
N ALA A 178 -7.84 4.10 7.71
CA ALA A 178 -6.99 5.08 7.02
C ALA A 178 -6.53 6.22 7.95
N GLU A 179 -7.42 6.76 8.79
CA GLU A 179 -7.05 7.71 9.85
C GLU A 179 -5.99 7.14 10.79
N SER A 180 -6.13 5.87 11.19
CA SER A 180 -5.14 5.17 12.02
C SER A 180 -3.77 5.08 11.34
N ILE A 181 -3.70 4.87 10.02
CA ILE A 181 -2.43 4.89 9.27
C ILE A 181 -1.75 6.26 9.43
N ALA A 182 -2.51 7.35 9.27
CA ALA A 182 -1.98 8.71 9.35
C ALA A 182 -1.47 9.05 10.77
N GLU A 183 -2.23 8.69 11.79
CA GLU A 183 -1.82 8.83 13.20
C GLU A 183 -0.56 8.04 13.52
N ASN A 184 -0.50 6.79 13.06
CA ASN A 184 0.63 5.89 13.29
C ASN A 184 1.91 6.35 12.56
N ALA A 185 1.78 6.85 11.33
CA ALA A 185 2.89 7.44 10.59
C ALA A 185 3.47 8.63 11.37
N THR A 186 2.61 9.54 11.81
CA THR A 186 2.99 10.71 12.60
C THR A 186 3.67 10.31 13.92
N LEU A 187 3.09 9.37 14.67
CA LEU A 187 3.67 8.82 15.91
C LEU A 187 5.04 8.18 15.70
N SER A 188 5.23 7.55 14.54
CA SER A 188 6.49 6.94 14.13
C SER A 188 7.50 7.92 13.57
N GLY A 189 7.14 9.21 13.42
CA GLY A 189 8.01 10.23 12.83
C GLY A 189 8.21 10.04 11.33
N VAL A 190 7.20 9.53 10.62
CA VAL A 190 7.18 9.41 9.16
C VAL A 190 6.27 10.50 8.61
N SER A 191 6.78 11.27 7.65
CA SER A 191 6.04 12.39 7.06
C SER A 191 4.83 11.89 6.26
N LEU A 192 3.71 12.59 6.39
CA LEU A 192 2.55 12.38 5.55
C LEU A 192 2.65 13.26 4.32
N ARG A 193 2.23 12.70 3.18
CA ARG A 193 2.07 13.50 1.97
C ARG A 193 0.63 14.02 1.90
N PRO A 194 0.42 15.33 1.75
CA PRO A 194 -0.92 15.87 1.58
C PRO A 194 -1.52 15.41 0.24
N PRO A 195 -2.85 15.21 0.17
CA PRO A 195 -3.55 14.95 -1.08
C PRO A 195 -3.25 16.02 -2.14
N ARG A 196 -3.26 15.65 -3.43
CA ARG A 196 -3.22 16.63 -4.52
C ARG A 196 -4.43 17.56 -4.44
N GLU A 197 -4.21 18.87 -4.63
CA GLU A 197 -5.29 19.85 -4.75
C GLU A 197 -6.19 19.58 -5.98
N ASP A 198 -5.63 19.00 -7.04
CA ASP A 198 -6.34 18.65 -8.27
C ASP A 198 -7.12 17.31 -8.19
N GLY A 199 -7.02 16.59 -7.06
CA GLY A 199 -7.67 15.30 -6.83
C GLY A 199 -7.16 14.15 -7.70
N GLN A 200 -6.14 14.36 -8.54
CA GLN A 200 -5.61 13.34 -9.43
C GLN A 200 -4.65 12.39 -8.71
N PRO A 201 -4.56 11.12 -9.14
CA PRO A 201 -3.55 10.20 -8.67
C PRO A 201 -2.14 10.71 -9.03
N ARG A 202 -1.17 10.62 -8.10
CA ARG A 202 0.27 10.84 -8.38
C ARG A 202 0.93 9.55 -8.86
N GLY A 203 1.71 9.59 -9.95
CA GLY A 203 2.63 8.53 -10.37
C GLY A 203 4.03 8.71 -9.77
N ALA A 204 4.93 7.73 -10.00
CA ALA A 204 6.32 7.76 -9.49
C ALA A 204 7.15 9.00 -9.89
N LEU A 205 6.77 9.69 -10.97
CA LEU A 205 7.44 10.90 -11.48
C LEU A 205 6.92 12.21 -10.87
N ASP A 206 5.87 12.17 -10.05
CA ASP A 206 5.25 13.36 -9.43
C ASP A 206 5.91 13.78 -8.11
N ASP A 207 7.01 13.12 -7.73
CA ASP A 207 7.81 13.44 -6.56
C ASP A 207 8.74 14.63 -6.87
N PRO A 208 8.73 15.71 -6.07
CA PRO A 208 9.65 16.81 -6.28
C PRO A 208 11.09 16.28 -6.23
N GLU A 209 11.95 16.78 -7.13
CA GLU A 209 13.40 16.61 -7.05
C GLU A 209 13.91 17.26 -5.75
N THR A 210 13.78 16.58 -4.61
CA THR A 210 14.53 16.93 -3.40
C THR A 210 15.93 16.34 -3.53
N MET A 211 16.72 16.94 -4.41
CA MET A 211 18.16 16.74 -4.47
C MET A 211 18.80 17.43 -3.27
N THR A 212 19.09 16.68 -2.21
CA THR A 212 20.15 17.07 -1.27
C THR A 212 21.29 16.07 -1.41
N GLN A 213 22.51 16.59 -1.50
CA GLN A 213 23.74 15.86 -1.77
C GLN A 213 24.20 14.94 -0.61
N GLU A 214 23.41 14.78 0.46
CA GLU A 214 23.72 13.90 1.59
C GLU A 214 22.48 13.13 2.10
N SER A 215 22.65 11.80 2.23
CA SER A 215 22.19 10.97 3.35
C SER A 215 20.68 10.85 3.65
N LYS A 216 20.05 9.77 3.13
CA LYS A 216 18.70 9.24 3.42
C LYS A 216 17.55 10.20 3.08
N ARG A 217 16.89 9.97 1.93
CA ARG A 217 15.62 10.63 1.64
C ARG A 217 14.58 10.18 2.67
N GLU A 218 13.90 11.13 3.30
CA GLU A 218 12.76 10.81 4.16
C GLU A 218 11.60 10.34 3.27
N ALA A 219 11.21 9.08 3.45
CA ALA A 219 10.01 8.55 2.82
C ALA A 219 8.77 9.25 3.40
N PHE A 220 7.79 9.48 2.54
CA PHE A 220 6.46 9.93 2.96
C PHE A 220 5.40 8.86 2.68
N ILE A 221 4.33 8.89 3.47
CA ILE A 221 3.16 8.04 3.29
C ILE A 221 2.00 8.88 2.75
N ASP A 222 1.47 8.49 1.60
CA ASP A 222 0.21 8.95 1.02
C ASP A 222 -0.90 7.98 1.42
N VAL A 223 -1.73 8.40 2.37
CA VAL A 223 -2.81 7.58 2.91
C VAL A 223 -4.06 7.76 2.05
N ARG A 224 -4.65 6.65 1.60
CA ARG A 224 -5.85 6.70 0.74
C ARG A 224 -6.95 5.80 1.25
N THR A 225 -8.13 6.40 1.37
CA THR A 225 -9.38 5.66 1.60
C THR A 225 -9.95 5.17 0.27
N ALA A 226 -9.67 3.93 -0.13
CA ALA A 226 -10.08 3.38 -1.44
C ALA A 226 -10.13 1.84 -1.46
N ASP A 227 -10.90 1.27 -2.40
CA ASP A 227 -10.75 -0.14 -2.79
C ASP A 227 -9.37 -0.31 -3.45
N CYS A 228 -8.62 -1.29 -2.97
CA CYS A 228 -7.24 -1.52 -3.37
C CYS A 228 -7.08 -1.85 -4.86
N ARG A 229 -8.06 -2.51 -5.49
CA ARG A 229 -8.02 -2.81 -6.93
C ARG A 229 -8.17 -1.54 -7.73
N LEU A 230 -9.11 -0.67 -7.35
CA LEU A 230 -9.30 0.62 -8.01
C LEU A 230 -8.08 1.52 -7.81
N ALA A 231 -7.50 1.53 -6.61
CA ALA A 231 -6.29 2.27 -6.32
C ALA A 231 -5.12 1.79 -7.22
N MET A 232 -4.91 0.48 -7.33
CA MET A 232 -3.88 -0.10 -8.21
C MET A 232 -4.15 0.17 -9.70
N LEU A 233 -5.38 -0.03 -10.18
CA LEU A 233 -5.76 0.17 -11.60
C LEU A 233 -5.69 1.64 -12.05
N ALA A 234 -5.93 2.58 -11.13
CA ALA A 234 -5.76 4.01 -11.41
C ALA A 234 -4.30 4.41 -11.69
N HIS A 235 -3.35 3.50 -11.46
CA HIS A 235 -1.91 3.72 -11.44
C HIS A 235 -1.16 2.65 -12.25
N ASN A 236 -1.49 2.53 -13.53
CA ASN A 236 -0.89 1.53 -14.40
C ASN A 236 0.64 1.70 -14.50
N ALA A 237 1.38 0.63 -14.20
CA ALA A 237 2.84 0.55 -14.18
C ALA A 237 3.54 1.65 -13.38
N ALA A 238 2.91 2.14 -12.30
CA ALA A 238 3.39 3.30 -11.54
C ALA A 238 4.21 2.96 -10.30
N PHE A 239 4.28 1.70 -9.88
CA PHE A 239 4.94 1.30 -8.63
C PHE A 239 6.15 0.39 -8.86
N ASP A 240 7.32 0.79 -8.35
CA ASP A 240 8.49 -0.09 -8.30
C ASP A 240 8.21 -1.33 -7.41
N VAL A 241 7.37 -1.18 -6.38
CA VAL A 241 6.98 -2.27 -5.48
C VAL A 241 5.47 -2.27 -5.22
N VAL A 242 4.85 -3.44 -5.35
CA VAL A 242 3.47 -3.69 -4.93
C VAL A 242 3.48 -4.73 -3.80
N ASP A 243 2.93 -4.39 -2.64
CA ASP A 243 2.74 -5.32 -1.52
C ASP A 243 1.25 -5.64 -1.32
N LEU A 244 0.92 -6.91 -1.53
CA LEU A 244 -0.42 -7.47 -1.47
C LEU A 244 -0.51 -8.51 -0.33
N ASP A 245 -1.01 -8.08 0.82
CA ASP A 245 -1.16 -8.91 2.04
C ASP A 245 -2.63 -9.04 2.50
N PRO A 246 -3.50 -9.73 1.74
CA PRO A 246 -4.89 -9.90 2.08
C PRO A 246 -5.12 -10.99 3.13
N TYR A 247 -6.31 -10.93 3.73
CA TYR A 247 -6.88 -12.09 4.38
C TYR A 247 -7.41 -13.11 3.38
N GLY A 248 -6.98 -14.35 3.56
CA GLY A 248 -7.29 -15.44 2.67
C GLY A 248 -6.50 -15.34 1.36
N SER A 249 -7.24 -15.33 0.26
CA SER A 249 -6.67 -15.48 -1.09
C SER A 249 -6.28 -14.14 -1.70
N PRO A 250 -5.10 -14.01 -2.31
CA PRO A 250 -4.72 -12.84 -3.09
C PRO A 250 -5.30 -12.84 -4.51
N ALA A 251 -5.87 -13.96 -4.98
CA ALA A 251 -6.32 -14.12 -6.35
C ALA A 251 -7.21 -12.98 -6.89
N PRO A 252 -8.19 -12.43 -6.13
CA PRO A 252 -9.05 -11.35 -6.62
C PRO A 252 -8.32 -10.02 -6.91
N PHE A 253 -7.09 -9.86 -6.41
CA PHE A 253 -6.33 -8.61 -6.48
C PHE A 253 -5.12 -8.70 -7.41
N LEU A 254 -4.74 -9.91 -7.85
CA LEU A 254 -3.54 -10.15 -8.65
C LEU A 254 -3.57 -9.41 -9.99
N ASP A 255 -4.71 -9.35 -10.66
CA ASP A 255 -4.83 -8.65 -11.95
C ASP A 255 -4.46 -7.16 -11.82
N SER A 256 -5.02 -6.48 -10.82
CA SER A 256 -4.70 -5.08 -10.54
C SER A 256 -3.26 -4.90 -10.07
N ALA A 257 -2.74 -5.82 -9.25
CA ALA A 257 -1.37 -5.76 -8.76
C ALA A 257 -0.33 -5.90 -9.87
N VAL A 258 -0.55 -6.83 -10.82
CA VAL A 258 0.32 -7.02 -11.99
C VAL A 258 0.28 -5.83 -12.93
N GLN A 259 -0.88 -5.19 -13.10
CA GLN A 259 -0.98 -3.97 -13.92
C GLN A 259 -0.35 -2.76 -13.23
N ALA A 260 -0.34 -2.71 -11.89
CA ALA A 260 0.18 -1.58 -11.13
C ALA A 260 1.71 -1.60 -10.97
N VAL A 261 2.33 -2.79 -10.90
CA VAL A 261 3.78 -2.92 -10.78
C VAL A 261 4.47 -2.52 -12.09
N SER A 262 5.52 -1.70 -11.99
CA SER A 262 6.33 -1.29 -13.13
C SER A 262 7.13 -2.47 -13.70
N ASP A 263 7.57 -2.36 -14.95
CA ASP A 263 8.51 -3.31 -15.54
C ASP A 263 9.78 -3.43 -14.68
N ASN A 264 10.22 -4.66 -14.43
CA ASN A 264 11.30 -5.01 -13.50
C ASN A 264 11.03 -4.62 -12.03
N GLY A 265 9.77 -4.33 -11.68
CA GLY A 265 9.34 -4.08 -10.31
C GLY A 265 9.21 -5.36 -9.47
N LEU A 266 9.02 -5.16 -8.16
CA LEU A 266 8.84 -6.22 -7.19
C LEU A 266 7.36 -6.37 -6.80
N LEU A 267 6.80 -7.56 -7.00
CA LEU A 267 5.48 -7.91 -6.51
C LEU A 267 5.59 -8.85 -5.29
N CYS A 268 5.24 -8.34 -4.12
CA CYS A 268 5.14 -9.10 -2.87
C CYS A 268 3.70 -9.57 -2.68
N VAL A 269 3.49 -10.88 -2.49
CA VAL A 269 2.14 -11.46 -2.33
C VAL A 269 2.12 -12.41 -1.15
N THR A 270 1.19 -12.21 -0.22
CA THR A 270 0.85 -13.18 0.82
C THR A 270 -0.45 -13.90 0.47
N ALA A 271 -0.47 -15.23 0.66
CA ALA A 271 -1.70 -16.00 0.74
C ALA A 271 -1.83 -16.60 2.14
N THR A 272 -2.95 -16.35 2.82
CA THR A 272 -3.20 -16.85 4.18
C THR A 272 -4.27 -17.93 4.23
N ASP A 273 -4.91 -18.27 3.11
CA ASP A 273 -5.85 -19.39 2.99
C ASP A 273 -5.15 -20.74 2.79
N MET A 274 -4.20 -21.05 3.67
CA MET A 274 -3.40 -22.28 3.65
C MET A 274 -4.25 -23.56 3.66
N ALA A 275 -5.44 -23.55 4.28
CA ALA A 275 -6.34 -24.70 4.23
C ALA A 275 -6.79 -25.04 2.78
N VAL A 276 -6.90 -24.04 1.90
CA VAL A 276 -7.20 -24.24 0.48
C VAL A 276 -5.95 -24.74 -0.25
N LEU A 277 -4.82 -24.06 -0.05
CA LEU A 277 -3.55 -24.38 -0.72
C LEU A 277 -2.98 -25.75 -0.33
N CYS A 278 -3.18 -26.19 0.91
CA CYS A 278 -2.76 -27.51 1.41
C CYS A 278 -3.77 -28.63 1.12
N GLY A 279 -4.80 -28.38 0.30
CA GLY A 279 -5.64 -29.46 -0.23
C GLY A 279 -6.84 -29.86 0.61
N ASN A 280 -7.16 -29.17 1.71
CA ASN A 280 -8.38 -29.48 2.47
C ASN A 280 -9.66 -29.17 1.67
N ASN A 281 -9.58 -28.25 0.70
CA ASN A 281 -10.70 -27.87 -0.16
C ASN A 281 -10.26 -27.74 -1.63
N ALA A 282 -10.12 -28.87 -2.32
CA ALA A 282 -9.60 -28.94 -3.69
C ALA A 282 -10.43 -28.12 -4.70
N GLU A 283 -11.77 -28.16 -4.61
CA GLU A 283 -12.65 -27.39 -5.51
C GLU A 283 -12.50 -25.87 -5.32
N VAL A 284 -12.32 -25.43 -4.06
CA VAL A 284 -12.07 -24.02 -3.75
C VAL A 284 -10.70 -23.59 -4.27
N CYS A 285 -9.71 -24.48 -4.21
CA CYS A 285 -8.38 -24.23 -4.78
C CYS A 285 -8.46 -24.07 -6.31
N TRP A 286 -9.19 -24.96 -6.98
CA TRP A 286 -9.44 -24.84 -8.42
C TRP A 286 -10.12 -23.52 -8.77
N SER A 287 -11.17 -23.15 -8.03
CA SER A 287 -11.90 -21.90 -8.28
C SER A 287 -11.06 -20.64 -8.09
N LYS A 288 -10.14 -20.62 -7.12
CA LYS A 288 -9.32 -19.44 -6.81
C LYS A 288 -8.02 -19.38 -7.59
N TYR A 289 -7.38 -20.53 -7.82
CA TYR A 289 -6.01 -20.62 -8.33
C TYR A 289 -5.90 -21.35 -9.66
N GLY A 290 -7.01 -21.85 -10.24
CA GLY A 290 -7.00 -22.59 -11.50
C GLY A 290 -6.16 -23.87 -11.45
N SER A 291 -5.94 -24.43 -10.25
CA SER A 291 -5.08 -25.59 -10.04
C SER A 291 -5.64 -26.53 -8.97
N TYR A 292 -5.22 -27.80 -9.03
CA TYR A 292 -5.52 -28.78 -8.00
C TYR A 292 -4.33 -28.90 -7.04
N PRO A 293 -4.57 -28.84 -5.71
CA PRO A 293 -3.52 -28.97 -4.71
C PRO A 293 -3.09 -30.43 -4.57
N ILE A 294 -1.82 -30.65 -4.21
CA ILE A 294 -1.30 -31.96 -3.82
C ILE A 294 -1.21 -31.96 -2.29
N HIS A 295 -1.82 -32.96 -1.68
CA HIS A 295 -1.82 -33.19 -0.24
C HIS A 295 -0.89 -34.35 0.13
#